data_AF-A0A1F3TIQ8-F1
#
_entry.id   AF-A0A1F3TIQ8-F1
#
_cell.length_a   1.000
_cell.length_b   1.000
_cell.length_c   1.000
_cell.angle_alpha   90.00
_cell.angle_beta   90.00
_cell.angle_gamma   90.00
#
_symmetry.space_group_name_H-M   'P 1'
#
loop_
_entity.id
_entity.type
_entity.pdbx_description
1 polymer ?
#
loop_
_entity_poly.entity_id
_entity_poly.type
_entity_poly.pdbx_seq_one_letter_code
_entity_poly.pdbx_strand_id
1 'polypeptide(L)'
;MNKRMRYIQLALEASIPVLGFFAWNWSLYFILLFYFLDMFASEFVMHLKARQVVLHQGKNQQKEWLLGTGVSVGLLTFVILAAHAAVFHMHPNIDFAHEMAAFWNYEEMGIPQGYLLAPLVFLMSFQQFRMEFMMPARYRTLTMKALWKPHNRTLMFISLGALVALASSFLPGIPEVIYVLSIVAAATTYSLLAKF
;
A
#
# COMPACT_ATOMS: atom_id res chain seq x y z
N MET A 1 15.20 -8.96 11.80
CA MET A 1 14.29 -8.34 12.80
C MET A 1 13.84 -9.40 13.79
N ASN A 2 13.79 -9.11 15.10
CA ASN A 2 13.30 -10.05 16.10
C ASN A 2 11.80 -10.36 15.82
N LYS A 3 11.39 -11.63 15.88
CA LYS A 3 10.01 -12.07 15.62
C LYS A 3 8.98 -11.25 16.41
N ARG A 4 9.29 -10.88 17.66
CA ARG A 4 8.42 -10.03 18.51
C ARG A 4 8.17 -8.65 17.92
N MET A 5 9.21 -7.97 17.42
CA MET A 5 9.10 -6.64 16.83
C MET A 5 8.24 -6.65 15.56
N ARG A 6 8.28 -7.77 14.80
CA ARG A 6 7.44 -7.96 13.61
C ARG A 6 5.96 -8.04 13.95
N TYR A 7 5.59 -8.79 14.98
CA TYR A 7 4.18 -8.87 15.39
C TYR A 7 3.65 -7.53 15.88
N ILE A 8 4.46 -6.76 16.62
CA ILE A 8 4.09 -5.42 17.07
C ILE A 8 3.86 -4.50 15.87
N GLN A 9 4.78 -4.51 14.90
CA GLN A 9 4.63 -3.71 13.69
C GLN A 9 3.36 -4.07 12.91
N LEU A 10 3.09 -5.36 12.69
CA LEU A 10 1.88 -5.80 11.99
C LEU A 10 0.59 -5.44 12.74
N ALA A 11 0.61 -5.53 14.07
CA ALA A 11 -0.53 -5.12 14.88
C ALA A 11 -0.78 -3.61 14.76
N LEU A 12 0.28 -2.80 14.75
CA LEU A 12 0.17 -1.35 14.58
C LEU A 12 -0.32 -0.98 13.16
N GLU A 13 0.21 -1.61 12.12
CA GLU A 13 -0.22 -1.40 10.73
C GLU A 13 -1.70 -1.80 10.52
N ALA A 14 -2.14 -2.91 11.12
CA ALA A 14 -3.54 -3.33 11.07
C ALA A 14 -4.46 -2.46 11.95
N SER A 15 -3.94 -1.85 13.01
CA SER A 15 -4.74 -1.06 13.94
C SER A 15 -5.25 0.24 13.33
N ILE A 16 -4.48 0.90 12.45
CA ILE A 16 -4.88 2.22 11.90
C ILE A 16 -6.20 2.11 11.11
N PRO A 17 -6.37 1.21 10.14
CA PRO A 17 -7.64 1.08 9.41
C PRO A 17 -8.81 0.63 10.30
N VAL A 18 -8.55 -0.24 11.29
CA VAL A 18 -9.58 -0.74 12.20
C VAL A 18 -10.06 0.38 13.13
N LEU A 19 -9.13 1.13 13.72
CA LEU A 19 -9.45 2.30 14.55
C LEU A 19 -10.11 3.40 13.70
N GLY A 20 -9.63 3.62 12.48
CA GLY A 20 -10.27 4.50 11.51
C GLY A 20 -11.75 4.18 11.36
N PHE A 21 -12.08 2.92 11.07
CA PHE A 21 -13.46 2.51 10.89
C PHE A 21 -14.31 2.61 12.17
N PHE A 22 -13.84 2.03 13.30
CA PHE A 22 -14.65 1.90 14.51
C PHE A 22 -14.61 3.10 15.46
N ALA A 23 -13.50 3.81 15.55
CA ALA A 23 -13.32 4.93 16.47
C ALA A 23 -13.49 6.30 15.80
N TRP A 24 -13.08 6.42 14.53
CA TRP A 24 -13.10 7.68 13.78
C TRP A 24 -14.13 7.73 12.65
N ASN A 25 -14.97 6.69 12.52
CA ASN A 25 -16.03 6.59 11.51
C ASN A 25 -15.53 6.82 10.07
N TRP A 26 -14.32 6.37 9.75
CA TRP A 26 -13.80 6.42 8.39
C TRP A 26 -14.70 5.61 7.47
N SER A 27 -15.04 6.20 6.33
CA SER A 27 -15.69 5.46 5.24
C SER A 27 -14.74 4.41 4.67
N LEU A 28 -15.30 3.40 3.98
CA LEU A 28 -14.49 2.44 3.23
C LEU A 28 -13.51 3.14 2.26
N TYR A 29 -13.95 4.23 1.63
CA TYR A 29 -13.11 4.97 0.70
C TYR A 29 -11.96 5.71 1.39
N PHE A 30 -12.16 6.27 2.58
CA PHE A 30 -11.07 6.85 3.39
C PHE A 30 -9.99 5.82 3.72
N ILE A 31 -10.40 4.60 4.08
CA ILE A 31 -9.47 3.49 4.34
C ILE A 31 -8.70 3.13 3.07
N LEU A 32 -9.37 3.09 1.92
CA LEU A 32 -8.71 2.83 0.63
C LEU A 32 -7.70 3.94 0.27
N LEU A 33 -8.02 5.21 0.52
CA LEU A 33 -7.09 6.33 0.32
C LEU A 33 -5.83 6.19 1.19
N PHE A 34 -6.00 5.78 2.45
CA PHE A 34 -4.86 5.45 3.33
C PHE A 34 -3.99 4.32 2.75
N TYR A 35 -4.61 3.23 2.25
CA TYR A 35 -3.85 2.16 1.61
C TYR A 35 -3.18 2.60 0.30
N PHE A 36 -3.80 3.48 -0.50
CA PHE A 36 -3.15 4.03 -1.69
C PHE A 36 -1.93 4.87 -1.32
N LEU A 37 -2.02 5.69 -0.28
CA LEU A 37 -0.90 6.45 0.24
C LEU A 37 0.27 5.54 0.65
N ASP A 38 -0.01 4.43 1.36
CA ASP A 38 1.01 3.42 1.71
C ASP A 38 1.62 2.75 0.47
N MET A 39 0.78 2.39 -0.51
CA MET A 39 1.24 1.83 -1.78
C MET A 39 2.13 2.82 -2.55
N PHE A 40 1.77 4.11 -2.60
CA PHE A 40 2.60 5.15 -3.22
C PHE A 40 3.94 5.34 -2.49
N ALA A 41 3.95 5.31 -1.16
CA ALA A 41 5.19 5.39 -0.38
C ALA A 41 6.09 4.19 -0.61
N SER A 42 5.52 2.98 -0.67
CA SER A 42 6.22 1.74 -1.02
C SER A 42 6.80 1.79 -2.44
N GLU A 43 6.02 2.24 -3.41
CA GLU A 43 6.45 2.41 -4.81
C GLU A 43 7.61 3.41 -4.92
N PHE A 44 7.47 4.57 -4.27
CA PHE A 44 8.52 5.59 -4.22
C PHE A 44 9.83 5.03 -3.65
N VAL A 45 9.76 4.33 -2.51
CA VAL A 45 10.92 3.68 -1.90
C VAL A 45 11.52 2.60 -2.80
N MET A 46 10.69 1.85 -3.52
CA MET A 46 11.14 0.84 -4.46
C MET A 46 11.96 1.46 -5.60
N HIS A 47 11.52 2.60 -6.12
CA HIS A 47 12.29 3.38 -7.09
C HIS A 47 13.61 3.90 -6.53
N LEU A 48 13.64 4.34 -5.26
CA LEU A 48 14.89 4.73 -4.60
C LEU A 48 15.86 3.54 -4.48
N LYS A 49 15.37 2.35 -4.10
CA LYS A 49 16.17 1.12 -4.05
C LYS A 49 16.73 0.77 -5.42
N ALA A 50 15.88 0.77 -6.46
CA ALA A 50 16.28 0.47 -7.83
C ALA A 50 17.35 1.45 -8.34
N ARG A 51 17.16 2.75 -8.11
CA ARG A 51 18.15 3.78 -8.48
C ARG A 51 19.52 3.50 -7.85
N GLN A 52 19.56 3.13 -6.56
CA GLN A 52 20.81 2.83 -5.87
C GLN A 52 21.51 1.57 -6.43
N VAL A 53 20.76 0.55 -6.84
CA VAL A 53 21.33 -0.64 -7.51
C VAL A 53 21.98 -0.24 -8.84
N VAL A 54 21.29 0.51 -9.70
CA VAL A 54 21.82 0.93 -11.01
C VAL A 54 23.07 1.79 -10.86
N LEU A 55 23.07 2.73 -9.91
CA LEU A 55 24.23 3.59 -9.66
C LEU A 55 25.50 2.81 -9.30
N HIS A 56 25.38 1.66 -8.62
CA HIS A 56 26.52 0.89 -8.12
C HIS A 56 26.88 -0.34 -8.95
N GLN A 57 25.91 -0.95 -9.66
CA GLN A 57 26.13 -2.15 -10.46
C GLN A 57 26.18 -1.87 -11.99
N GLY A 58 25.96 -0.62 -12.39
CA GLY A 58 26.10 -0.17 -13.78
C GLY A 58 24.88 -0.44 -14.67
N LYS A 59 25.00 -0.03 -15.94
CA LYS A 59 23.89 0.05 -16.92
C LYS A 59 23.26 -1.29 -17.30
N ASN A 60 23.90 -2.43 -17.02
CA ASN A 60 23.37 -3.75 -17.38
C ASN A 60 22.02 -4.06 -16.68
N GLN A 61 21.72 -3.36 -15.58
CA GLN A 61 20.47 -3.51 -14.83
C GLN A 61 19.33 -2.57 -15.30
N GLN A 62 19.58 -1.68 -16.27
CA GLN A 62 18.63 -0.64 -16.67
C GLN A 62 17.38 -1.21 -17.36
N LYS A 63 17.53 -2.25 -18.19
CA LYS A 63 16.38 -2.90 -18.85
C LYS A 63 15.44 -3.56 -17.83
N GLU A 64 16.00 -4.26 -16.85
CA GLU A 64 15.21 -4.89 -15.79
C GLU A 64 14.52 -3.85 -14.90
N TRP A 65 15.14 -2.69 -14.69
CA TRP A 65 14.52 -1.59 -13.96
C TRP A 65 13.30 -1.03 -14.70
N LEU A 66 13.41 -0.79 -16.02
CA LEU A 66 12.29 -0.29 -16.83
C LEU A 66 11.13 -1.29 -16.89
N LEU A 67 11.42 -2.58 -17.07
CA LEU A 67 10.41 -3.63 -17.06
C LEU A 67 9.75 -3.77 -15.68
N GLY A 68 10.55 -3.78 -14.61
CA GLY A 68 10.05 -3.84 -13.24
C GLY A 68 9.11 -2.67 -12.92
N THR A 69 9.53 -1.46 -13.29
CA THR A 69 8.75 -0.22 -13.19
C THR A 69 7.43 -0.32 -13.96
N GLY A 70 7.49 -0.72 -15.24
CA GLY A 70 6.30 -0.78 -16.09
C GLY A 70 5.24 -1.75 -15.53
N VAL A 71 5.67 -2.92 -15.06
CA VAL A 71 4.79 -3.89 -14.40
C VAL A 71 4.23 -3.31 -13.09
N SER A 72 5.08 -2.69 -12.27
CA SER A 72 4.70 -2.16 -10.97
C SER A 72 3.67 -1.03 -11.09
N VAL A 73 3.95 -0.02 -11.92
CA VAL A 73 3.04 1.10 -12.20
C VAL A 73 1.75 0.61 -12.85
N GLY A 74 1.83 -0.37 -13.76
CA GLY A 74 0.64 -0.99 -14.36
C GLY A 74 -0.26 -1.66 -13.31
N LEU A 75 0.33 -2.47 -12.42
CA LEU A 75 -0.41 -3.14 -11.34
C LEU A 75 -0.99 -2.14 -10.33
N LEU A 76 -0.21 -1.11 -9.94
CA LEU A 76 -0.67 -0.06 -9.03
C LEU A 76 -1.85 0.70 -9.63
N THR A 77 -1.73 1.11 -10.89
CA THR A 77 -2.81 1.80 -11.62
C THR A 77 -4.05 0.93 -11.70
N PHE A 78 -3.87 -0.37 -12.00
CA PHE A 78 -4.96 -1.33 -12.04
C PHE A 78 -5.66 -1.47 -10.67
N VAL A 79 -4.92 -1.57 -9.56
CA VAL A 79 -5.48 -1.62 -8.20
C VAL A 79 -6.33 -0.39 -7.93
N ILE A 80 -5.80 0.80 -8.22
CA ILE A 80 -6.49 2.07 -7.98
C ILE A 80 -7.79 2.12 -8.79
N LEU A 81 -7.74 1.79 -10.09
CA LEU A 81 -8.92 1.80 -10.95
C LEU A 81 -9.97 0.77 -10.52
N ALA A 82 -9.55 -0.46 -10.19
CA ALA A 82 -10.46 -1.51 -9.74
C ALA A 82 -11.14 -1.15 -8.42
N ALA A 83 -10.42 -0.55 -7.48
CA ALA A 83 -10.97 -0.09 -6.21
C ALA A 83 -11.94 1.09 -6.40
N HIS A 84 -11.64 2.07 -7.26
CA HIS A 84 -12.58 3.14 -7.59
C HIS A 84 -13.84 2.59 -8.26
N ALA A 85 -13.70 1.63 -9.19
CA ALA A 85 -14.84 0.97 -9.82
C ALA A 85 -15.71 0.22 -8.79
N ALA A 86 -15.08 -0.45 -7.81
CA ALA A 86 -15.80 -1.17 -6.75
C ALA A 86 -16.61 -0.21 -5.89
N VAL A 87 -15.99 0.89 -5.44
CA VAL A 87 -16.66 1.90 -4.62
C VAL A 87 -17.76 2.62 -5.40
N PHE A 88 -17.53 2.96 -6.67
CA PHE A 88 -18.55 3.56 -7.53
C PHE A 88 -19.76 2.64 -7.69
N HIS A 89 -19.55 1.32 -7.77
CA HIS A 89 -20.65 0.38 -7.86
C HIS A 89 -21.44 0.27 -6.54
N MET A 90 -20.77 0.30 -5.40
CA MET A 90 -21.41 0.32 -4.08
C MET A 90 -22.15 1.63 -3.80
N HIS A 91 -21.57 2.75 -4.19
CA HIS A 91 -22.04 4.12 -3.94
C HIS A 91 -22.05 4.93 -5.24
N PRO A 92 -23.07 4.80 -6.11
CA PRO A 92 -23.10 5.44 -7.43
C PRO A 92 -23.06 6.97 -7.42
N ASN A 93 -23.40 7.59 -6.29
CA ASN A 93 -23.42 9.03 -6.11
C ASN A 93 -22.15 9.58 -5.45
N ILE A 94 -21.09 8.77 -5.31
CA ILE A 94 -19.86 9.22 -4.66
C ILE A 94 -19.17 10.32 -5.47
N ASP A 95 -18.85 11.42 -4.81
CA ASP A 95 -17.95 12.45 -5.34
C ASP A 95 -16.53 12.16 -4.85
N PHE A 96 -15.76 11.46 -5.69
CA PHE A 96 -14.38 11.09 -5.35
C PHE A 96 -13.49 12.31 -5.06
N ALA A 97 -13.68 13.43 -5.77
CA ALA A 97 -12.87 14.61 -5.56
C ALA A 97 -13.16 15.24 -4.20
N HIS A 98 -14.44 15.30 -3.84
CA HIS A 98 -14.86 15.75 -2.52
C HIS A 98 -14.31 14.84 -1.41
N GLU A 99 -14.46 13.52 -1.54
CA GLU A 99 -13.98 12.56 -0.54
C GLU A 99 -12.45 12.58 -0.38
N MET A 100 -11.70 12.74 -1.48
CA MET A 100 -10.24 12.90 -1.43
C MET A 100 -9.83 14.20 -0.74
N ALA A 101 -10.54 15.30 -1.02
CA ALA A 101 -10.31 16.58 -0.34
C ALA A 101 -10.69 16.50 1.15
N ALA A 102 -11.77 15.78 1.46
CA ALA A 102 -12.20 15.50 2.82
C ALA A 102 -11.14 14.68 3.56
N PHE A 103 -10.60 13.61 2.98
CA PHE A 103 -9.52 12.82 3.58
C PHE A 103 -8.31 13.67 3.98
N TRP A 104 -7.95 14.66 3.15
CA TRP A 104 -6.80 15.51 3.45
C TRP A 104 -7.06 16.50 4.59
N ASN A 105 -8.29 17.03 4.67
CA ASN A 105 -8.67 18.10 5.58
C ASN A 105 -9.51 17.60 6.77
N TYR A 106 -9.80 16.31 6.86
CA TYR A 106 -10.58 15.72 7.95
C TYR A 106 -9.85 15.98 9.26
N GLU A 107 -10.47 16.72 10.16
CA GLU A 107 -9.84 17.09 11.43
C GLU A 107 -10.10 16.02 12.47
N GLU A 108 -9.03 15.32 12.85
CA GLU A 108 -9.01 14.46 14.03
C GLU A 108 -8.31 15.21 15.15
N MET A 109 -9.01 15.41 16.27
CA MET A 109 -8.45 16.11 17.44
C MET A 109 -7.96 17.55 17.13
N GLY A 110 -8.57 18.21 16.13
CA GLY A 110 -8.21 19.57 15.70
C GLY A 110 -6.98 19.65 14.79
N ILE A 111 -6.47 18.51 14.30
CA ILE A 111 -5.40 18.45 13.31
C ILE A 111 -5.91 17.78 12.04
N PRO A 112 -5.73 18.41 10.86
CA PRO A 112 -5.99 17.77 9.58
C PRO A 112 -5.21 16.45 9.42
N GLN A 113 -5.93 15.34 9.36
CA GLN A 113 -5.41 13.99 9.37
C GLN A 113 -4.44 13.72 8.20
N GLY A 114 -4.78 14.16 6.98
CA GLY A 114 -3.95 13.91 5.80
C GLY A 114 -2.54 14.49 5.92
N TYR A 115 -2.41 15.67 6.52
CA TYR A 115 -1.14 16.33 6.77
C TYR A 115 -0.28 15.62 7.83
N LEU A 116 -0.91 14.82 8.70
CA LEU A 116 -0.19 13.98 9.67
C LEU A 116 0.15 12.61 9.09
N LEU A 117 -0.82 11.95 8.47
CA LEU A 117 -0.67 10.58 7.95
C LEU A 117 0.30 10.51 6.77
N ALA A 118 0.21 11.42 5.80
CA ALA A 118 1.07 11.36 4.62
C ALA A 118 2.56 11.44 4.97
N PRO A 119 3.05 12.43 5.74
CA PRO A 119 4.46 12.44 6.15
C PRO A 119 4.84 11.22 6.98
N LEU A 120 3.96 10.73 7.85
CA LEU A 120 4.25 9.60 8.73
C LEU A 120 4.42 8.30 7.95
N VAL A 121 3.53 8.02 7.00
CA VAL A 121 3.61 6.85 6.11
C VAL A 121 4.90 6.90 5.29
N PHE A 122 5.18 8.02 4.62
CA PHE A 122 6.42 8.18 3.85
C PHE A 122 7.67 8.08 4.71
N LEU A 123 7.66 8.67 5.92
CA LEU A 123 8.77 8.59 6.87
C LEU A 123 9.00 7.13 7.30
N MET A 124 7.94 6.38 7.59
CA MET A 124 8.04 4.97 7.97
C MET A 124 8.63 4.13 6.83
N SER A 125 8.13 4.28 5.60
CA SER A 125 8.68 3.57 4.44
C SER A 125 10.13 3.96 4.18
N PHE A 126 10.49 5.24 4.36
CA PHE A 126 11.86 5.73 4.20
C PHE A 126 12.80 5.21 5.31
N GLN A 127 12.33 5.11 6.55
CA GLN A 127 13.09 4.48 7.64
C GLN A 127 13.34 3.00 7.34
N GLN A 128 12.33 2.25 6.90
CA GLN A 128 12.49 0.86 6.48
C GLN A 128 13.50 0.74 5.34
N PHE A 129 13.45 1.63 4.34
CA PHE A 129 14.46 1.71 3.28
C PHE A 129 15.88 1.85 3.84
N ARG A 130 16.09 2.78 4.77
CA ARG A 130 17.42 2.98 5.37
C ARG A 130 17.87 1.74 6.14
N MET A 131 17.00 1.18 6.99
CA MET A 131 17.30 0.05 7.87
C MET A 131 17.55 -1.26 7.11
N GLU A 132 16.71 -1.57 6.14
CA GLU A 132 16.72 -2.88 5.48
C GLU A 132 17.60 -2.92 4.23
N PHE A 133 17.85 -1.78 3.59
CA PHE A 133 18.51 -1.73 2.29
C PHE A 133 19.82 -0.92 2.31
N MET A 134 19.80 0.33 2.79
CA MET A 134 20.98 1.20 2.73
C MET A 134 22.05 0.81 3.75
N MET A 135 21.70 0.66 5.03
CA MET A 135 22.67 0.36 6.08
C MET A 135 23.37 -1.00 5.91
N PRO A 136 22.68 -2.08 5.50
CA PRO A 136 23.34 -3.34 5.16
C PRO A 136 24.03 -3.33 3.78
N ALA A 137 24.05 -2.20 3.08
CA ALA A 137 24.62 -2.02 1.75
C ALA A 137 24.10 -3.03 0.70
N ARG A 138 22.82 -3.40 0.78
CA ARG A 138 22.23 -4.44 -0.10
C ARG A 138 22.26 -4.08 -1.58
N TYR A 139 22.38 -2.81 -1.91
CA TYR A 139 22.53 -2.32 -3.28
C TYR A 139 23.77 -2.87 -4.01
N ARG A 140 24.75 -3.44 -3.30
CA ARG A 140 25.95 -4.05 -3.89
C ARG A 140 25.75 -5.50 -4.32
N THR A 141 24.82 -6.21 -3.71
CA THR A 141 24.65 -7.67 -3.87
C THR A 141 23.31 -8.08 -4.43
N LEU A 142 22.25 -7.28 -4.22
CA LEU A 142 20.92 -7.55 -4.78
C LEU A 142 20.87 -7.18 -6.25
N THR A 143 20.38 -8.11 -7.07
CA THR A 143 20.10 -7.87 -8.49
C THR A 143 18.75 -7.15 -8.66
N MET A 144 18.56 -6.47 -9.79
CA MET A 144 17.32 -5.75 -10.08
C MET A 144 16.10 -6.69 -10.11
N LYS A 145 16.23 -7.86 -10.74
CA LYS A 145 15.21 -8.92 -10.69
C LYS A 145 14.87 -9.37 -9.26
N ALA A 146 15.86 -9.55 -8.39
CA ALA A 146 15.62 -9.96 -7.00
C ALA A 146 14.93 -8.85 -6.19
N LEU A 147 15.10 -7.60 -6.59
CA LEU A 147 14.42 -6.44 -6.00
C LEU A 147 12.95 -6.36 -6.47
N TRP A 148 12.69 -6.39 -7.78
CA TRP A 148 11.34 -6.17 -8.34
C TRP A 148 10.41 -7.38 -8.24
N LYS A 149 10.94 -8.61 -8.30
CA LYS A 149 10.11 -9.82 -8.24
C LYS A 149 9.21 -9.90 -6.98
N PRO A 150 9.72 -9.73 -5.74
CA PRO A 150 8.87 -9.76 -4.56
C PRO A 150 7.90 -8.57 -4.48
N HIS A 151 8.33 -7.39 -4.93
CA HIS A 151 7.48 -6.19 -5.00
C HIS A 151 6.29 -6.39 -5.93
N ASN A 152 6.55 -6.78 -7.18
CA ASN A 152 5.51 -7.01 -8.18
C ASN A 152 4.62 -8.20 -7.81
N ARG A 153 5.15 -9.23 -7.13
CA ARG A 153 4.34 -10.32 -6.58
C ARG A 153 3.36 -9.81 -5.52
N THR A 154 3.81 -8.90 -4.65
CA THR A 154 2.94 -8.27 -3.63
C THR A 154 1.83 -7.46 -4.30
N LEU A 155 2.18 -6.60 -5.24
CA LEU A 155 1.19 -5.82 -6.00
C LEU A 155 0.21 -6.71 -6.76
N MET A 156 0.66 -7.83 -7.33
CA MET A 156 -0.21 -8.78 -8.01
C MET A 156 -1.24 -9.41 -7.05
N PHE A 157 -0.86 -9.75 -5.82
CA PHE A 157 -1.82 -10.23 -4.82
C PHE A 157 -2.81 -9.14 -4.40
N ILE A 158 -2.34 -7.89 -4.25
CA ILE A 158 -3.22 -6.76 -3.97
C ILE A 158 -4.19 -6.53 -5.15
N SER A 159 -3.72 -6.62 -6.40
CA SER A 159 -4.57 -6.54 -7.60
C SER A 159 -5.63 -7.63 -7.63
N LEU A 160 -5.29 -8.86 -7.24
CA LEU A 160 -6.26 -9.94 -7.12
C LEU A 160 -7.29 -9.65 -6.01
N GLY A 161 -6.85 -9.12 -4.87
CA GLY A 161 -7.75 -8.67 -3.80
C GLY A 161 -8.70 -7.56 -4.26
N ALA A 162 -8.20 -6.58 -5.00
CA ALA A 162 -9.02 -5.50 -5.58
C ALA A 162 -10.04 -6.05 -6.59
N LEU A 163 -9.68 -7.04 -7.40
CA LEU A 163 -10.61 -7.73 -8.29
C LEU A 163 -11.70 -8.48 -7.54
N VAL A 164 -11.36 -9.17 -6.44
CA VAL A 164 -12.34 -9.85 -5.58
C VAL A 164 -13.27 -8.84 -4.92
N ALA A 165 -12.75 -7.69 -4.47
CA ALA A 165 -13.56 -6.61 -3.93
C ALA A 165 -14.53 -6.03 -4.97
N LEU A 166 -14.06 -5.81 -6.20
CA LEU A 166 -14.90 -5.39 -7.32
C LEU A 166 -15.96 -6.44 -7.66
N ALA A 167 -15.59 -7.72 -7.79
CA ALA A 167 -16.54 -8.78 -8.10
C ALA A 167 -17.61 -8.95 -7.02
N SER A 168 -17.22 -8.86 -5.74
CA SER A 168 -18.16 -8.92 -4.62
C SER A 168 -19.04 -7.68 -4.51
N SER A 169 -18.61 -6.51 -5.03
CA SER A 169 -19.46 -5.31 -5.01
C SER A 169 -20.78 -5.50 -5.76
N PHE A 170 -20.82 -6.39 -6.76
CA PHE A 170 -22.04 -6.73 -7.50
C PHE A 170 -23.03 -7.61 -6.70
N LEU A 171 -22.61 -8.11 -5.53
CA LEU A 171 -23.49 -8.88 -4.65
C LEU A 171 -24.26 -7.90 -3.73
N PRO A 172 -25.59 -7.89 -3.79
CA PRO A 172 -26.37 -6.98 -2.98
C PRO A 172 -26.26 -7.31 -1.49
N GLY A 173 -26.14 -6.28 -0.66
CA GLY A 173 -26.29 -6.39 0.79
C GLY A 173 -25.03 -6.76 1.59
N ILE A 174 -23.84 -6.73 0.99
CA ILE A 174 -22.58 -6.88 1.74
C ILE A 174 -22.27 -5.58 2.50
N PRO A 175 -22.21 -5.60 3.85
CA PRO A 175 -21.86 -4.41 4.62
C PRO A 175 -20.40 -4.00 4.45
N GLU A 176 -20.12 -2.69 4.49
CA GLU A 176 -18.77 -2.13 4.36
C GLU A 176 -17.76 -2.70 5.36
N VAL A 177 -18.21 -3.02 6.58
CA VAL A 177 -17.35 -3.61 7.62
C VAL A 177 -16.72 -4.93 7.16
N ILE A 178 -17.41 -5.72 6.32
CA ILE A 178 -16.86 -6.96 5.79
C ILE A 178 -15.69 -6.68 4.85
N TYR A 179 -15.79 -5.63 4.02
CA TYR A 179 -14.69 -5.21 3.15
C TYR A 179 -13.49 -4.73 3.97
N VAL A 180 -13.72 -3.88 4.97
CA VAL A 180 -12.65 -3.38 5.84
C VAL A 180 -11.93 -4.52 6.56
N LEU A 181 -12.67 -5.41 7.22
CA LEU A 181 -12.09 -6.55 7.92
C LEU A 181 -11.38 -7.52 6.96
N SER A 182 -11.91 -7.72 5.75
CA SER A 182 -11.28 -8.55 4.74
C SER A 182 -9.94 -7.97 4.26
N ILE A 183 -9.87 -6.66 4.03
CA ILE A 183 -8.63 -5.96 3.65
C ILE A 183 -7.58 -6.12 4.76
N VAL A 184 -7.96 -5.85 6.02
CA VAL A 184 -7.04 -5.95 7.17
C VAL A 184 -6.58 -7.40 7.39
N ALA A 185 -7.49 -8.37 7.33
CA ALA A 185 -7.18 -9.78 7.49
C ALA A 185 -6.27 -10.29 6.36
N ALA A 186 -6.55 -9.92 5.11
CA ALA A 186 -5.73 -10.28 3.96
C ALA A 186 -4.34 -9.66 4.04
N ALA A 187 -4.23 -8.37 4.37
CA ALA A 187 -2.95 -7.67 4.53
C ALA A 187 -2.10 -8.28 5.65
N THR A 188 -2.71 -8.59 6.79
CA THR A 188 -2.03 -9.21 7.93
C THR A 188 -1.57 -10.63 7.59
N THR A 189 -2.46 -11.44 7.00
CA THR A 189 -2.16 -12.83 6.61
C THR A 189 -1.06 -12.88 5.57
N TYR A 190 -1.13 -12.04 4.54
CA TYR A 190 -0.10 -11.93 3.52
C TYR A 190 1.25 -11.54 4.13
N SER A 191 1.27 -10.54 5.00
CA SER A 191 2.49 -10.07 5.65
C SER A 191 3.10 -11.10 6.61
N LEU A 192 2.28 -11.98 7.18
CA LEU A 192 2.76 -13.15 7.91
C LEU A 192 3.38 -14.16 6.95
N LEU A 193 2.65 -14.63 5.93
CA LEU A 193 3.08 -15.74 5.07
C LEU A 193 4.21 -15.39 4.07
N ALA A 194 4.20 -14.20 3.48
CA ALA A 194 5.06 -13.85 2.35
C ALA A 194 6.47 -13.36 2.73
N LYS A 195 6.70 -13.00 4.01
CA LYS A 195 8.03 -12.61 4.54
C LYS A 195 8.66 -13.72 5.40
N PHE A 196 8.35 -15.00 5.12
CA PHE A 196 9.08 -16.18 5.63
C PHE A 196 9.91 -16.81 4.52
#